data_AF-A0A453AYS3-F1
#
_entry.id   AF-A0A453AYS3-F1
#
_cell.length_a   1.000
_cell.length_b   1.000
_cell.length_c   1.000
_cell.angle_alpha   90.00
_cell.angle_beta   90.00
_cell.angle_gamma   90.00
#
_symmetry.space_group_name_H-M   'P 1'
#
loop_
_entity.id
_entity.type
_entity.pdbx_description
1 polymer ?
#
loop_
_entity_poly.entity_id
_entity_poly.type
_entity_poly.pdbx_seq_one_letter_code
_entity_poly.pdbx_strand_id
1 'polypeptide(L)'
;KRVFDLRDLAAAEVPVEVPHFELDEDPAFWMDRNVQVLVRLRPISAAESTAYGQKRCLIQDSSKTLSWTGHPETMFTFDHVACETISQACLVYCN
;
A
#
# COMPACT_ATOMS: atom_id res chain seq x y z
N LYS A 1 30.82 -2.24 32.37
CA LYS A 1 30.94 -1.83 30.94
C LYS A 1 30.03 -2.77 30.15
N ARG A 2 28.78 -2.36 29.88
CA ARG A 2 27.86 -3.14 29.03
C ARG A 2 28.46 -3.10 27.63
N VAL A 3 28.89 -4.26 27.14
CA VAL A 3 29.36 -4.43 25.78
C VAL A 3 28.14 -4.22 24.89
N PHE A 4 28.11 -3.11 24.16
CA PHE A 4 27.15 -2.92 23.07
C PHE A 4 27.50 -3.95 22.00
N ASP A 5 26.63 -4.93 21.79
CA ASP A 5 26.83 -5.99 20.81
C ASP A 5 26.71 -5.38 19.41
N LEU A 6 27.71 -5.61 18.56
CA LEU A 6 27.78 -5.07 17.20
C LEU A 6 26.67 -5.64 16.27
N ARG A 7 25.89 -6.60 16.76
CA ARG A 7 24.76 -7.22 16.04
C ARG A 7 23.46 -6.43 16.15
N ASP A 8 23.35 -5.51 17.11
CA ASP A 8 22.16 -4.66 17.29
C ASP A 8 22.11 -3.46 16.31
N LEU A 9 23.19 -3.21 15.57
CA LEU A 9 23.29 -2.13 14.56
C LEU A 9 22.91 -2.57 13.14
N ALA A 10 22.63 -3.86 12.93
CA ALA A 10 22.38 -4.44 11.60
C ALA A 10 20.89 -4.62 11.27
N ALA A 11 19.97 -4.24 12.18
CA ALA A 11 18.59 -3.94 11.80
C ALA A 11 18.52 -2.50 11.26
N ALA A 12 19.37 -2.20 10.27
CA ALA A 12 19.12 -1.06 9.40
C ALA A 12 17.75 -1.35 8.79
N GLU A 13 16.74 -0.56 9.16
CA GLU A 13 15.41 -0.62 8.56
C GLU A 13 15.60 -0.48 7.05
N VAL A 14 15.63 -1.61 6.34
CA VAL A 14 15.64 -1.61 4.89
C VAL A 14 14.32 -0.95 4.53
N PRO A 15 14.32 0.25 3.91
CA PRO A 15 13.08 0.89 3.53
C PRO A 15 12.38 -0.09 2.60
N VAL A 16 11.26 -0.65 3.07
CA VAL A 16 10.48 -1.59 2.28
C VAL A 16 9.95 -0.79 1.10
N GLU A 17 10.64 -0.90 -0.04
CA GLU A 17 10.32 -0.24 -1.29
C GLU A 17 8.86 -0.60 -1.63
N VAL A 18 7.95 0.36 -1.42
CA VAL A 18 6.53 0.17 -1.73
C VAL A 18 6.42 0.31 -3.24
N PRO A 19 5.92 -0.70 -3.96
CA PRO A 19 5.62 -0.56 -5.38
C PRO A 19 4.64 0.61 -5.56
N HIS A 20 5.04 1.60 -6.35
CA HIS A 20 4.17 2.71 -6.71
C HIS A 20 3.53 2.43 -8.07
N PHE A 21 2.22 2.53 -8.11
CA PHE A 21 1.42 2.42 -9.32
C PHE A 21 0.64 3.71 -9.47
N GLU A 22 0.73 4.30 -10.66
CA GLU A 22 -0.09 5.44 -11.02
C GLU A 22 -1.55 4.99 -11.20
N LEU A 23 -2.47 5.88 -10.82
CA LEU A 23 -3.89 5.67 -11.07
C LEU A 23 -4.16 5.94 -12.54
N ASP A 24 -4.87 5.01 -13.18
CA ASP A 24 -5.27 5.16 -14.58
C ASP A 24 -6.33 6.27 -14.71
N GLU A 25 -5.93 7.40 -15.27
CA GLU A 25 -6.79 8.55 -15.54
C GLU A 25 -7.42 8.36 -16.92
N ASP A 26 -8.52 7.60 -17.01
CA ASP A 26 -9.28 7.49 -18.27
C ASP A 26 -10.55 8.35 -18.22
N PRO A 27 -10.56 9.54 -18.85
CA PRO A 27 -11.73 10.41 -18.97
C PRO A 27 -12.95 9.72 -19.61
N ALA A 28 -12.73 8.72 -20.47
CA ALA A 28 -13.80 7.99 -21.15
C ALA A 28 -14.48 6.97 -20.23
N PHE A 29 -13.77 6.46 -19.23
CA PHE A 29 -14.31 5.52 -18.24
C PHE A 29 -15.47 6.14 -17.44
N TRP A 30 -15.37 7.42 -17.09
CA TRP A 30 -16.39 8.18 -16.34
C TRP A 30 -17.71 8.35 -17.10
N MET A 31 -17.65 8.32 -18.43
CA MET A 31 -18.82 8.51 -19.29
C MET A 31 -19.63 7.21 -19.45
N ASP A 32 -19.02 6.04 -19.20
CA ASP A 32 -19.59 4.73 -19.56
C ASP A 32 -19.97 3.87 -18.33
N ARG A 33 -19.47 4.19 -17.12
CA ARG A 33 -19.77 3.43 -15.88
C ARG A 33 -20.33 4.30 -14.76
N ASN A 34 -21.55 3.98 -14.30
CA ASN A 34 -22.25 4.72 -13.24
C ASN A 34 -21.73 4.47 -11.81
N VAL A 35 -20.92 3.43 -11.59
CA VAL A 35 -20.39 3.05 -10.26
C VAL A 35 -18.91 2.71 -10.40
N GLN A 36 -18.09 3.22 -9.48
CA GLN A 36 -16.66 2.96 -9.42
C GLN A 36 -16.26 2.58 -7.99
N VAL A 37 -15.40 1.57 -7.85
CA VAL A 37 -14.85 1.16 -6.57
C VAL A 37 -13.35 1.44 -6.54
N LEU A 38 -12.96 2.41 -5.71
CA LEU A 38 -11.58 2.76 -5.42
C LEU A 38 -11.20 2.23 -4.03
N VAL A 39 -10.10 1.49 -3.94
CA VAL A 39 -9.52 1.07 -2.66
C VAL A 39 -8.17 1.76 -2.47
N ARG A 40 -7.86 2.20 -1.24
CA ARG A 40 -6.58 2.84 -0.91
C ARG A 40 -5.89 2.10 0.22
N LEU A 41 -4.63 1.70 -0.02
CA LEU A 41 -3.76 1.25 1.07
C LEU A 41 -3.24 2.48 1.81
N ARG A 42 -3.35 2.48 3.13
CA ARG A 42 -2.75 3.53 3.96
C ARG A 42 -1.36 3.11 4.42
N PRO A 43 -0.42 4.05 4.59
CA PRO A 43 0.85 3.75 5.22
C PRO A 43 0.64 3.23 6.64
N ILE A 44 1.51 2.30 7.04
CA ILE A 44 1.59 1.83 8.43
C ILE A 44 2.01 3.01 9.31
N SER A 45 1.25 3.25 10.39
CA SER A 45 1.58 4.33 11.31
C SER A 45 2.78 3.96 12.20
N ALA A 46 3.46 4.98 12.77
CA ALA A 46 4.57 4.73 13.68
C ALA A 46 4.16 3.89 14.91
N ALA A 47 2.94 4.09 15.43
CA ALA A 47 2.40 3.32 16.54
C ALA A 47 2.24 1.83 16.18
N GLU A 48 1.75 1.53 14.98
CA GLU A 48 1.59 0.16 14.49
C GLU A 48 2.92 -0.50 14.19
N SER A 49 3.86 0.25 13.59
CA SER A 49 5.22 -0.22 13.38
C SER A 49 5.90 -0.58 14.70
N THR A 50 5.67 0.20 15.76
CA THR A 50 6.22 -0.07 17.10
C THR A 50 5.59 -1.30 17.76
N ALA A 51 4.28 -1.50 17.58
CA ALA A 51 3.54 -2.58 18.23
C ALA A 51 3.67 -3.94 17.50
N TYR A 52 3.73 -3.94 16.17
CA TYR A 52 3.62 -5.16 15.35
C TYR A 52 4.72 -5.29 14.28
N GLY A 53 5.64 -4.32 14.22
CA GLY A 53 6.65 -4.19 13.15
C GLY A 53 6.06 -3.65 11.84
N GLN A 54 6.89 -3.52 10.82
CA GLN A 54 6.47 -3.19 9.45
C GLN A 54 5.86 -4.40 8.72
N LYS A 55 4.89 -5.08 9.35
CA LYS A 55 4.22 -6.23 8.74
C LYS A 55 3.06 -5.75 7.87
N ARG A 56 3.13 -6.02 6.57
CA ARG A 56 2.04 -5.82 5.61
C ARG A 56 1.34 -7.15 5.35
N CYS A 57 0.02 -7.16 5.47
CA CYS A 57 -0.82 -8.28 5.05
C CYS A 57 -1.52 -8.03 3.73
N LEU A 58 -1.45 -6.79 3.21
CA LEU A 58 -1.99 -6.39 1.93
C LEU A 58 -0.82 -5.97 1.03
N ILE A 59 -0.82 -6.49 -0.19
CA ILE A 59 0.16 -6.19 -1.24
C ILE A 59 -0.62 -5.69 -2.44
N GLN A 60 -0.18 -4.58 -3.02
CA GLN A 60 -0.70 -4.11 -4.28
C GLN A 60 0.11 -4.74 -5.42
N ASP A 61 -0.54 -5.53 -6.27
CA ASP A 61 0.12 -6.16 -7.41
C ASP A 61 0.00 -5.30 -8.68
N SER A 62 -1.03 -4.47 -8.79
CA SER A 62 -1.22 -3.53 -9.90
C SER A 62 -2.14 -2.36 -9.50
N SER A 63 -2.42 -1.43 -10.42
CA SER A 63 -3.42 -0.37 -10.23
C SER A 63 -4.87 -0.87 -10.14
N LYS A 64 -5.11 -2.19 -10.31
CA LYS A 64 -6.44 -2.83 -10.30
C LYS A 64 -6.52 -4.03 -9.36
N THR A 65 -5.40 -4.54 -8.83
CA THR A 65 -5.35 -5.79 -8.06
C THR A 65 -4.65 -5.65 -6.72
N LEU A 66 -5.20 -6.32 -5.71
CA LEU A 66 -4.75 -6.32 -4.33
C LEU A 66 -4.71 -7.75 -3.80
N SER A 67 -3.58 -8.19 -3.28
CA SER A 67 -3.42 -9.51 -2.65
C SER A 67 -3.35 -9.41 -1.13
N TRP A 68 -4.13 -10.24 -0.45
CA TRP A 68 -4.07 -10.48 0.98
C TRP A 68 -3.23 -11.73 1.26
N THR A 69 -2.15 -11.57 2.03
CA THR A 69 -1.18 -12.63 2.36
C THR A 69 -1.52 -13.40 3.64
N GLY A 70 -2.66 -13.10 4.26
CA GLY A 70 -3.18 -13.93 5.36
C GLY A 70 -3.70 -15.27 4.84
N HIS A 71 -3.77 -16.29 5.68
CA HIS A 71 -4.31 -17.60 5.28
C HIS A 71 -5.85 -17.60 5.36
N PRO A 72 -6.57 -18.00 4.30
CA PRO A 72 -6.08 -18.36 2.97
C PRO A 72 -5.72 -17.13 2.13
N GLU A 73 -4.64 -17.21 1.36
CA GLU A 73 -4.23 -16.12 0.48
C GLU A 73 -5.35 -15.82 -0.50
N THR A 74 -5.71 -14.54 -0.64
CA THR A 74 -6.85 -14.11 -1.45
C THR A 74 -6.49 -12.87 -2.27
N MET A 75 -6.88 -12.87 -3.54
CA MET A 75 -6.70 -11.74 -4.43
C MET A 75 -8.04 -11.04 -4.69
N PHE A 76 -8.01 -9.71 -4.68
CA PHE A 76 -9.14 -8.84 -4.93
C PHE A 76 -8.87 -7.98 -6.15
N THR A 77 -9.92 -7.75 -6.94
CA THR A 77 -9.91 -6.89 -8.13
C THR A 77 -10.82 -5.69 -7.90
N PHE A 78 -10.34 -4.51 -8.25
CA PHE A 78 -11.06 -3.25 -8.10
C PHE A 78 -10.94 -2.42 -9.38
N ASP A 79 -11.82 -1.41 -9.52
CA ASP A 79 -11.67 -0.45 -10.61
C ASP A 79 -10.39 0.37 -10.42
N HIS A 80 -10.01 0.71 -9.19
CA HIS A 80 -8.74 1.39 -8.91
C HIS A 80 -8.18 0.98 -7.54
N VAL A 81 -6.87 0.76 -7.48
CA VAL A 81 -6.11 0.49 -6.26
C VAL A 81 -5.04 1.56 -6.11
N ALA A 82 -5.12 2.33 -5.03
CA ALA A 82 -4.19 3.40 -4.71
C ALA A 82 -3.15 2.98 -3.66
N CYS A 83 -1.88 3.26 -3.94
CA CYS A 83 -0.76 2.93 -3.06
C CYS A 83 -0.70 3.81 -1.80
N GLU A 84 0.09 3.38 -0.82
CA GLU A 84 0.41 4.13 0.40
C GLU A 84 1.02 5.51 0.12
N THR A 85 1.67 5.68 -1.04
CA THR A 85 2.35 6.90 -1.48
C THR A 85 1.43 7.91 -2.18
N ILE A 86 0.20 7.53 -2.52
CA ILE A 86 -0.74 8.44 -3.19
C ILE A 86 -1.34 9.40 -2.16
N SER A 87 -1.22 10.70 -2.43
CA SER A 87 -1.77 11.75 -1.58
C SER A 87 -3.29 11.85 -1.72
N GLN A 88 -3.97 12.35 -0.68
CA GLN A 88 -5.42 12.56 -0.74
C GLN A 88 -5.82 13.54 -1.84
N ALA A 89 -5.01 14.57 -2.07
CA ALA A 89 -5.22 15.51 -3.17
C ALA A 89 -5.22 14.77 -4.52
N CYS A 90 -4.25 13.88 -4.75
CA CYS A 90 -4.17 13.11 -5.98
C CYS A 90 -5.42 12.25 -6.21
N LEU A 91 -5.98 11.64 -5.15
CA LEU A 91 -7.23 10.88 -5.26
C LEU A 91 -8.44 11.74 -5.63
N VAL A 92 -8.48 12.98 -5.12
CA VAL A 92 -9.57 13.93 -5.41
C VAL A 92 -9.46 14.49 -6.82
N TYR A 93 -8.25 14.71 -7.33
CA TYR A 93 -8.02 15.23 -8.69
C TYR A 93 -8.08 14.13 -9.77
N CYS A 94 -7.85 12.87 -9.41
CA CYS A 94 -8.06 11.71 -10.30
C CYS A 94 -9.52 11.20 -10.29
N ASN A 95 -10.46 11.88 -9.62
CA ASN A 95 -11.92 11.65 -9.71
C ASN A 95 -12.57 12.71 -10.60
#